data_AF-A0A834HUZ3-F1
#
_entry.id   AF-A0A834HUZ3-F1
#
_cell.length_a   1.000
_cell.length_b   1.000
_cell.length_c   1.000
_cell.angle_alpha   90.00
_cell.angle_beta   90.00
_cell.angle_gamma   90.00
#
_symmetry.space_group_name_H-M   'P 1'
#
loop_
_entity.id
_entity.type
_entity.pdbx_description
1 polymer ?
#
loop_
_entity_poly.entity_id
_entity_poly.type
_entity_poly.pdbx_seq_one_letter_code
_entity_poly.pdbx_strand_id
1 'polypeptide(L)'
;MKILLAKLPRPWIVDEKKDDGYTALHLAALNNHVEVAEQLVLHGKANMDLQNVNLQTALHLAVERQHTQIVRLLVRESANLNIADKDGDTPLHEALRHHTLSQLRQLQDVQDVGKLLMGLGTQGSDKKSSASIACFLAGNGADLTIKNKKGQTPLDLCPDPNLCKTLTKCHKEKQSGEMDMGPNQNTQNSNITLTLDECLVCSDSKRDMLFQPCGHVTCCSACGPRVKKCLICRESVIGRIKIEECLVCSDKKSSVLFKPCGHMCACESCAQIMKKCVLCRSQIELMVPMTVCSGGLGTISEVKADVEEENIPEILPPQAPIMNNGGRDTTNDIQKLQQQLQDIKEQTMCPVCLDRLKNMIFLCGHGLCQMCGDQMTECPICRKAVEKRILLY
;
A
#
# COMPACT_ATOMS: atom_id res chain seq x y z
N MET A 1 -20.92 -24.56 -3.63
CA MET A 1 -20.02 -24.82 -2.48
C MET A 1 -20.44 -24.09 -1.20
N LYS A 2 -20.60 -22.76 -1.18
CA LYS A 2 -20.99 -22.00 0.04
C LYS A 2 -22.25 -22.51 0.76
N ILE A 3 -23.30 -22.88 0.01
CA ILE A 3 -24.53 -23.45 0.57
C ILE A 3 -24.28 -24.85 1.15
N LEU A 4 -23.44 -25.66 0.51
CA LEU A 4 -23.09 -27.01 0.99
C LEU A 4 -22.29 -26.92 2.29
N LEU A 5 -21.26 -26.07 2.34
CA LEU A 5 -20.43 -25.89 3.53
C LEU A 5 -21.21 -25.28 4.71
N ALA A 6 -22.22 -24.44 4.45
CA ALA A 6 -23.04 -23.83 5.49
C ALA A 6 -24.20 -24.72 5.99
N LYS A 7 -24.63 -25.73 5.21
CA LYS A 7 -25.80 -26.58 5.52
C LYS A 7 -25.46 -28.01 5.90
N LEU A 8 -24.23 -28.47 5.70
CA LEU A 8 -23.84 -29.84 6.02
C LEU A 8 -23.46 -29.96 7.51
N PRO A 9 -24.03 -30.92 8.26
CA PRO A 9 -23.70 -31.17 9.66
C PRO A 9 -22.34 -31.88 9.86
N ARG A 10 -21.52 -31.99 8.80
CA ARG A 10 -20.27 -32.76 8.77
C ARG A 10 -19.11 -31.88 8.31
N PRO A 11 -18.49 -31.11 9.23
CA PRO A 11 -17.38 -30.22 8.88
C PRO A 11 -16.16 -30.98 8.34
N TRP A 12 -15.95 -32.25 8.71
CA TRP A 12 -14.82 -33.06 8.24
C TRP A 12 -14.92 -33.49 6.77
N ILE A 13 -16.06 -33.28 6.10
CA ILE A 13 -16.25 -33.71 4.70
C ILE A 13 -15.28 -33.03 3.72
N VAL A 14 -14.77 -31.85 4.06
CA VAL A 14 -13.81 -31.12 3.23
C VAL A 14 -12.43 -31.77 3.20
N ASP A 15 -12.14 -32.60 4.20
CA ASP A 15 -10.87 -33.30 4.42
C ASP A 15 -10.91 -34.74 3.91
N GLU A 16 -12.06 -35.21 3.43
CA GLU A 16 -12.20 -36.53 2.82
C GLU A 16 -11.28 -36.64 1.61
N LYS A 17 -10.54 -37.74 1.58
CA LYS A 17 -9.57 -38.05 0.53
C LYS A 17 -10.20 -38.99 -0.49
N LYS A 18 -9.89 -38.77 -1.76
CA LYS A 18 -10.10 -39.77 -2.81
C LYS A 18 -9.10 -40.93 -2.67
N ASP A 19 -9.23 -41.95 -3.51
CA ASP A 19 -8.35 -43.13 -3.53
C ASP A 19 -6.87 -42.77 -3.77
N ASP A 20 -6.60 -41.68 -4.47
CA ASP A 20 -5.27 -41.11 -4.70
C ASP A 20 -4.79 -40.18 -3.58
N GLY A 21 -5.54 -40.08 -2.48
CA GLY A 21 -5.22 -39.25 -1.33
C GLY A 21 -5.53 -37.76 -1.51
N TYR A 22 -6.07 -37.33 -2.66
CA TYR A 22 -6.38 -35.92 -2.88
C TYR A 22 -7.65 -35.51 -2.14
N THR A 23 -7.56 -34.40 -1.39
CA THR A 23 -8.73 -33.69 -0.84
C THR A 23 -9.25 -32.64 -1.82
N ALA A 24 -10.41 -32.07 -1.51
CA ALA A 24 -10.95 -30.94 -2.28
C ALA A 24 -9.97 -29.76 -2.36
N LEU A 25 -9.21 -29.50 -1.29
CA LEU A 25 -8.22 -28.42 -1.25
C LEU A 25 -7.02 -28.70 -2.15
N HIS A 26 -6.55 -29.95 -2.24
CA HIS A 26 -5.49 -30.34 -3.18
C HIS A 26 -5.91 -30.07 -4.63
N LEU A 27 -7.13 -30.46 -4.99
CA LEU A 27 -7.65 -30.27 -6.35
C LEU A 27 -7.84 -28.78 -6.68
N ALA A 28 -8.31 -27.98 -5.72
CA ALA A 28 -8.44 -26.53 -5.88
C ALA A 28 -7.05 -25.88 -6.05
N ALA A 29 -6.07 -26.33 -5.26
CA ALA A 29 -4.69 -25.88 -5.35
C ALA A 29 -4.05 -26.23 -6.70
N LEU A 30 -4.21 -27.46 -7.18
CA LEU A 30 -3.65 -27.93 -8.44
C LEU A 30 -4.20 -27.18 -9.67
N ASN A 31 -5.51 -26.86 -9.67
CA ASN A 31 -6.21 -26.29 -10.82
C ASN A 31 -6.39 -24.75 -10.75
N ASN A 32 -5.72 -24.07 -9.83
CA ASN A 32 -5.82 -22.62 -9.63
C ASN A 32 -7.25 -22.10 -9.30
N HIS A 33 -8.07 -22.90 -8.62
CA HIS A 33 -9.42 -22.47 -8.23
C HIS A 33 -9.38 -21.67 -6.93
N VAL A 34 -8.94 -20.41 -7.00
CA VAL A 34 -8.70 -19.53 -5.84
C VAL A 34 -9.94 -19.37 -4.97
N GLU A 35 -11.10 -19.09 -5.55
CA GLU A 35 -12.34 -18.88 -4.78
C GLU A 35 -12.77 -20.17 -4.06
N VAL A 36 -12.55 -21.32 -4.69
CA VAL A 36 -12.86 -22.63 -4.10
C VAL A 36 -11.93 -22.91 -2.92
N ALA A 37 -10.63 -22.69 -3.09
CA ALA A 37 -9.65 -22.82 -2.01
C ALA A 37 -9.99 -21.88 -0.83
N GLU A 38 -10.35 -20.63 -1.10
CA GLU A 38 -10.75 -19.67 -0.07
C GLU A 38 -12.01 -20.12 0.69
N GLN A 39 -13.02 -20.65 -0.01
CA GLN A 39 -14.21 -21.20 0.66
C GLN A 39 -13.87 -22.42 1.53
N LEU A 40 -13.02 -23.33 1.03
CA LEU A 40 -12.62 -24.53 1.76
C LEU A 40 -11.84 -24.18 3.03
N VAL A 41 -10.88 -23.26 2.95
CA VAL A 41 -10.06 -22.85 4.11
C VAL A 41 -10.87 -22.02 5.10
N LEU A 42 -11.52 -20.94 4.64
CA LEU A 42 -12.15 -19.97 5.55
C LEU A 42 -13.50 -20.44 6.12
N HIS A 43 -14.30 -21.15 5.32
CA HIS A 43 -15.65 -21.59 5.73
C HIS A 43 -15.68 -23.08 6.05
N GLY A 44 -14.99 -23.89 5.25
CA GLY A 44 -14.88 -25.33 5.46
C GLY A 44 -13.94 -25.71 6.59
N LYS A 45 -13.02 -24.81 7.00
CA LYS A 45 -11.93 -25.10 7.95
C LYS A 45 -11.11 -26.32 7.52
N ALA A 46 -10.89 -26.47 6.21
CA ALA A 46 -10.14 -27.58 5.66
C ALA A 46 -8.72 -27.64 6.24
N ASN A 47 -8.27 -28.84 6.58
CA ASN A 47 -6.91 -29.06 7.06
C ASN A 47 -5.92 -28.94 5.89
N MET A 48 -5.12 -27.86 5.92
CA MET A 48 -4.15 -27.52 4.87
C MET A 48 -2.92 -28.44 4.85
N ASP A 49 -2.67 -29.16 5.93
CA ASP A 49 -1.47 -29.97 6.15
C ASP A 49 -1.69 -31.45 5.76
N LEU A 50 -2.88 -31.81 5.29
CA LEU A 50 -3.14 -33.15 4.78
C LEU A 50 -2.28 -33.44 3.57
N GLN A 51 -1.75 -34.65 3.52
CA GLN A 51 -0.90 -35.13 2.44
C GLN A 51 -1.63 -36.16 1.56
N ASN A 52 -1.42 -36.10 0.25
CA ASN A 52 -1.85 -37.13 -0.71
C ASN A 52 -0.94 -38.38 -0.68
N VAL A 53 -1.13 -39.35 -1.58
CA VAL A 53 -0.30 -40.57 -1.65
C VAL A 53 1.18 -40.31 -1.97
N ASN A 54 1.50 -39.18 -2.58
CA ASN A 54 2.87 -38.73 -2.83
C ASN A 54 3.42 -37.88 -1.68
N LEU A 55 2.73 -37.88 -0.53
CA LEU A 55 3.04 -37.05 0.62
C LEU A 55 3.01 -35.54 0.34
N GLN A 56 2.40 -35.11 -0.76
CA GLN A 56 2.32 -33.68 -1.11
C GLN A 56 1.12 -33.06 -0.40
N THR A 57 1.30 -31.86 0.15
CA THR A 57 0.21 -31.01 0.64
C THR A 57 -0.36 -30.14 -0.48
N ALA A 58 -1.50 -29.48 -0.22
CA ALA A 58 -2.05 -28.49 -1.16
C ALA A 58 -1.05 -27.37 -1.48
N LEU A 59 -0.17 -27.00 -0.53
CA LEU A 59 0.86 -26.00 -0.74
C LEU A 59 1.93 -26.48 -1.75
N HIS A 60 2.34 -27.75 -1.71
CA HIS A 60 3.28 -28.30 -2.69
C HIS A 60 2.73 -28.16 -4.11
N LEU A 61 1.47 -28.56 -4.32
CA LEU A 61 0.83 -28.51 -5.63
C LEU A 61 0.67 -27.08 -6.15
N ALA A 62 0.33 -26.13 -5.25
CA ALA A 62 0.24 -24.71 -5.61
C ALA A 62 1.60 -24.13 -6.01
N VAL A 63 2.67 -24.52 -5.31
CA VAL A 63 4.04 -24.08 -5.62
C VAL A 63 4.55 -24.71 -6.92
N GLU A 64 4.39 -26.02 -7.10
CA GLU A 64 4.78 -26.77 -8.31
C GLU A 64 4.17 -26.10 -9.56
N ARG A 65 2.90 -25.69 -9.46
CA ARG A 65 2.15 -25.04 -10.55
C ARG A 65 2.25 -23.52 -10.59
N GLN A 66 3.02 -22.90 -9.69
CA GLN A 66 3.25 -21.46 -9.64
C GLN A 66 1.98 -20.61 -9.39
N HIS A 67 0.98 -21.18 -8.71
CA HIS A 67 -0.30 -20.52 -8.39
C HIS A 67 -0.15 -19.59 -7.19
N THR A 68 0.47 -18.43 -7.40
CA THR A 68 0.85 -17.46 -6.37
C THR A 68 -0.28 -17.06 -5.42
N GLN A 69 -1.50 -16.89 -5.93
CA GLN A 69 -2.65 -16.48 -5.13
C GLN A 69 -3.05 -17.55 -4.11
N ILE A 70 -2.99 -18.84 -4.49
CA ILE A 70 -3.25 -19.94 -3.57
C ILE A 70 -2.11 -20.10 -2.57
N VAL A 71 -0.86 -19.96 -3.02
CA VAL A 71 0.30 -19.96 -2.10
C VAL A 71 0.12 -18.89 -1.02
N ARG A 72 -0.22 -17.65 -1.42
CA ARG A 72 -0.47 -16.54 -0.48
C ARG A 72 -1.63 -16.84 0.46
N LEU A 73 -2.73 -17.39 -0.04
CA LEU A 73 -3.87 -17.80 0.80
C LEU A 73 -3.44 -18.81 1.87
N LEU A 74 -2.79 -19.90 1.47
CA LEU A 74 -2.40 -20.98 2.38
C LEU A 74 -1.38 -20.50 3.44
N VAL A 75 -0.40 -19.69 3.04
CA VAL A 75 0.56 -19.09 3.98
C VAL A 75 -0.13 -18.12 4.95
N ARG A 76 -1.06 -17.28 4.46
CA ARG A 76 -1.78 -16.32 5.31
C ARG A 76 -2.63 -17.02 6.36
N GLU A 77 -3.24 -18.14 6.00
CA GLU A 77 -4.05 -18.93 6.91
C GLU A 77 -3.20 -19.94 7.72
N SER A 78 -1.87 -19.76 7.75
CA SER A 78 -0.90 -20.49 8.60
C SER A 78 -0.73 -21.98 8.27
N ALA A 79 -0.76 -22.36 6.99
CA ALA A 79 -0.37 -23.71 6.56
C ALA A 79 1.09 -24.01 6.94
N ASN A 80 1.40 -25.26 7.27
CA ASN A 80 2.76 -25.66 7.60
C ASN A 80 3.64 -25.68 6.34
N LEU A 81 4.65 -24.80 6.32
CA LEU A 81 5.54 -24.59 5.19
C LEU A 81 6.67 -25.63 5.08
N ASN A 82 6.79 -26.52 6.06
CA ASN A 82 7.95 -27.40 6.25
C ASN A 82 7.61 -28.89 6.13
N ILE A 83 6.37 -29.23 5.79
CA ILE A 83 5.99 -30.62 5.52
C ILE A 83 6.75 -31.10 4.29
N ALA A 84 7.34 -32.29 4.38
CA ALA A 84 8.12 -32.87 3.30
C ALA A 84 7.27 -33.87 2.49
N ASP A 85 7.47 -33.87 1.18
CA ASP A 85 6.83 -34.82 0.27
C ASP A 85 7.55 -36.19 0.22
N LYS A 86 7.18 -37.03 -0.74
CA LYS A 86 7.75 -38.38 -0.90
C LYS A 86 9.24 -38.36 -1.23
N ASP A 87 9.77 -37.29 -1.81
CA ASP A 87 11.21 -37.13 -2.07
C ASP A 87 11.93 -36.41 -0.92
N GLY A 88 11.20 -36.07 0.14
CA GLY A 88 11.71 -35.28 1.27
C GLY A 88 11.81 -33.80 0.93
N ASP A 89 11.29 -33.37 -0.22
CA ASP A 89 11.30 -31.97 -0.63
C ASP A 89 10.18 -31.23 0.13
N THR A 90 10.52 -30.07 0.68
CA THR A 90 9.53 -29.12 1.21
C THR A 90 9.01 -28.23 0.08
N PRO A 91 7.92 -27.46 0.28
CA PRO A 91 7.46 -26.49 -0.72
C PRO A 91 8.56 -25.51 -1.16
N LEU A 92 9.50 -25.18 -0.28
CA LEU A 92 10.63 -24.32 -0.63
C LEU A 92 11.67 -25.01 -1.54
N HIS A 93 11.91 -26.31 -1.37
CA HIS A 93 12.72 -27.10 -2.30
C HIS A 93 12.10 -27.05 -3.70
N GLU A 94 10.78 -27.23 -3.79
CA GLU A 94 10.07 -27.28 -5.06
C GLU A 94 10.07 -25.92 -5.78
N ALA A 95 9.89 -24.82 -5.03
CA ALA A 95 10.00 -23.46 -5.57
C ALA A 95 11.38 -23.19 -6.19
N LEU A 96 12.46 -23.60 -5.51
CA LEU A 96 13.83 -23.40 -5.98
C LEU A 96 14.22 -24.34 -7.12
N ARG A 97 13.78 -25.60 -7.06
CA ARG A 97 13.93 -26.55 -8.16
C ARG A 97 13.29 -26.00 -9.44
N HIS A 98 12.06 -25.51 -9.35
CA HIS A 98 11.36 -24.94 -10.50
C HIS A 98 12.06 -23.68 -11.02
N HIS A 99 12.54 -22.80 -10.13
CA HIS A 99 13.33 -21.62 -10.51
C HIS A 99 14.58 -22.01 -11.30
N THR A 100 15.37 -22.95 -10.79
CA THR A 100 16.61 -23.43 -11.42
C THR A 100 16.35 -24.07 -12.78
N LEU A 101 15.33 -24.92 -12.89
CA LEU A 101 14.96 -25.55 -14.16
C LEU A 101 14.47 -24.52 -15.19
N SER A 102 13.73 -23.49 -14.75
CA SER A 102 13.28 -22.39 -15.61
C SER A 102 14.47 -21.58 -16.15
N GLN A 103 15.47 -21.28 -15.32
CA GLN A 103 16.70 -20.61 -15.75
C GLN A 103 17.51 -21.47 -16.74
N LEU A 104 17.65 -22.78 -16.49
CA LEU A 104 18.39 -23.68 -17.38
C LEU A 104 17.73 -23.82 -18.76
N ARG A 105 16.39 -23.94 -18.83
CA ARG A 105 15.66 -23.98 -20.10
C ARG A 105 15.88 -22.71 -20.92
N GLN A 106 15.86 -21.55 -20.27
CA GLN A 106 16.11 -20.28 -20.96
C GLN A 106 17.52 -20.22 -21.56
N LEU A 107 18.54 -20.70 -20.85
CA LEU A 107 19.91 -20.75 -21.36
C LEU A 107 20.07 -21.67 -22.58
N GLN A 108 19.26 -22.74 -22.65
CA GLN A 108 19.24 -23.65 -23.78
C GLN A 108 18.48 -23.07 -24.99
N ASP A 109 17.39 -22.33 -24.76
CA ASP A 109 16.61 -21.66 -25.82
C ASP A 109 17.40 -20.53 -26.52
N VAL A 110 18.37 -19.89 -25.86
CA VAL A 110 19.26 -18.90 -26.51
C VAL A 110 20.29 -19.54 -27.44
N GLN A 111 20.58 -20.84 -27.28
CA GLN A 111 21.49 -21.58 -28.14
C GLN A 111 20.78 -22.20 -29.35
N ASP A 112 19.45 -22.35 -29.30
CA ASP A 112 18.60 -22.81 -30.41
C ASP A 112 18.05 -21.65 -31.26
N VAL A 113 18.93 -20.81 -31.81
CA VAL A 113 18.56 -19.77 -32.80
C VAL A 113 18.03 -20.39 -34.12
N GLY A 114 18.01 -21.72 -34.25
CA GLY A 114 17.52 -22.47 -35.40
C GLY A 114 16.00 -22.69 -35.49
N LYS A 115 15.19 -22.34 -34.47
CA LYS A 115 13.74 -22.62 -34.44
C LYS A 115 12.81 -21.40 -34.46
N LEU A 116 13.30 -20.22 -34.85
CA LEU A 116 12.49 -19.00 -35.02
C LEU A 116 11.53 -19.02 -36.26
N LEU A 117 11.28 -20.18 -36.88
CA LEU A 117 10.44 -20.30 -38.09
C LEU A 117 9.21 -21.19 -37.95
N MET A 118 8.56 -21.25 -36.79
CA MET A 118 7.15 -21.65 -36.77
C MET A 118 6.39 -20.99 -35.62
N GLY A 119 5.51 -20.06 -35.98
CA GLY A 119 4.79 -19.18 -35.07
C GLY A 119 3.77 -19.92 -34.19
N LEU A 120 4.21 -20.32 -33.01
CA LEU A 120 3.35 -20.49 -31.84
C LEU A 120 3.97 -19.68 -30.70
N GLY A 121 3.61 -18.41 -30.64
CA GLY A 121 3.92 -17.57 -29.49
C GLY A 121 3.20 -18.11 -28.26
N THR A 122 3.93 -18.78 -27.36
CA THR A 122 3.47 -18.97 -25.99
C THR A 122 3.88 -17.77 -25.17
N GLN A 123 2.85 -17.04 -24.73
CA GLN A 123 2.84 -15.87 -23.87
C GLN A 123 3.92 -15.89 -22.78
N GLY A 124 4.75 -14.86 -22.74
CA GLY A 124 5.77 -14.65 -21.72
C GLY A 124 5.27 -13.84 -20.52
N SER A 125 4.65 -14.49 -19.53
CA SER A 125 4.25 -13.86 -18.26
C SER A 125 5.00 -14.33 -17.01
N ASP A 126 5.71 -15.47 -17.00
CA ASP A 126 6.05 -16.12 -15.71
C ASP A 126 7.49 -15.87 -15.22
N LYS A 127 8.12 -14.77 -15.66
CA LYS A 127 9.57 -14.52 -15.48
C LYS A 127 10.00 -14.24 -14.03
N LYS A 128 9.06 -14.07 -13.08
CA LYS A 128 9.33 -13.73 -11.66
C LYS A 128 8.62 -14.63 -10.63
N SER A 129 7.75 -15.55 -11.07
CA SER A 129 6.86 -16.27 -10.15
C SER A 129 7.62 -17.18 -9.17
N SER A 130 8.56 -18.01 -9.65
CA SER A 130 9.19 -19.02 -8.79
C SER A 130 10.14 -18.45 -7.74
N ALA A 131 10.98 -17.49 -8.13
CA ALA A 131 11.86 -16.80 -7.18
C ALA A 131 11.06 -15.98 -6.16
N SER A 132 9.98 -15.31 -6.60
CA SER A 132 9.11 -14.58 -5.66
C SER A 132 8.38 -15.50 -4.69
N ILE A 133 7.92 -16.68 -5.13
CA ILE A 133 7.35 -17.70 -4.25
C ILE A 133 8.39 -18.19 -3.25
N ALA A 134 9.62 -18.48 -3.67
CA ALA A 134 10.69 -18.90 -2.77
C ALA A 134 11.01 -17.84 -1.71
N CYS A 135 11.19 -16.58 -2.13
CA CYS A 135 11.40 -15.45 -1.21
C CYS A 135 10.21 -15.26 -0.25
N PHE A 136 8.98 -15.42 -0.75
CA PHE A 136 7.79 -15.29 0.06
C PHE A 136 7.69 -16.40 1.12
N LEU A 137 7.96 -17.65 0.76
CA LEU A 137 7.98 -18.77 1.70
C LEU A 137 9.07 -18.59 2.77
N ALA A 138 10.29 -18.23 2.36
CA ALA A 138 11.40 -17.97 3.28
C ALA A 138 11.08 -16.82 4.25
N GLY A 139 10.55 -15.70 3.75
CA GLY A 139 10.11 -14.57 4.57
C GLY A 139 8.94 -14.89 5.49
N ASN A 140 8.19 -15.98 5.23
CA ASN A 140 7.11 -16.44 6.10
C ASN A 140 7.51 -17.56 7.06
N GLY A 141 8.79 -17.94 7.14
CA GLY A 141 9.31 -18.89 8.11
C GLY A 141 9.45 -20.32 7.59
N ALA A 142 9.52 -20.50 6.27
CA ALA A 142 9.99 -21.76 5.70
C ALA A 142 11.46 -22.00 6.09
N ASP A 143 11.76 -23.23 6.49
CA ASP A 143 13.08 -23.64 6.95
C ASP A 143 13.99 -23.94 5.74
N LEU A 144 15.17 -23.31 5.75
CA LEU A 144 16.21 -23.43 4.73
C LEU A 144 17.19 -24.57 5.02
N THR A 145 17.08 -25.24 6.16
CA THR A 145 18.04 -26.24 6.65
C THR A 145 17.56 -27.68 6.50
N ILE A 146 16.27 -27.87 6.24
CA ILE A 146 15.67 -29.20 6.04
C ILE A 146 16.33 -29.86 4.84
N LYS A 147 16.77 -31.11 5.01
CA LYS A 147 17.37 -31.89 3.93
C LYS A 147 16.35 -32.84 3.33
N ASN A 148 16.28 -32.89 2.01
CA ASN A 148 15.51 -33.89 1.30
C ASN A 148 16.18 -35.28 1.37
N LYS A 149 15.57 -36.30 0.74
CA LYS A 149 16.12 -37.67 0.73
C LYS A 149 17.47 -37.79 0.02
N LYS A 150 17.84 -36.82 -0.82
CA LYS A 150 19.16 -36.72 -1.47
C LYS A 150 20.20 -36.02 -0.59
N GLY A 151 19.83 -35.60 0.62
CA GLY A 151 20.70 -34.87 1.54
C GLY A 151 20.90 -33.41 1.18
N GLN A 152 20.13 -32.88 0.24
CA GLN A 152 20.22 -31.50 -0.25
C GLN A 152 19.27 -30.61 0.55
N THR A 153 19.73 -29.43 0.94
CA THR A 153 18.89 -28.35 1.47
C THR A 153 18.22 -27.58 0.32
N PRO A 154 17.19 -26.74 0.57
CA PRO A 154 16.61 -25.89 -0.46
C PRO A 154 17.67 -25.00 -1.13
N LEU A 155 18.62 -24.47 -0.35
CA LEU A 155 19.69 -23.62 -0.86
C LEU A 155 20.64 -24.35 -1.80
N ASP A 156 20.88 -25.65 -1.60
CA ASP A 156 21.72 -26.47 -2.48
C ASP A 156 21.09 -26.65 -3.88
N LEU A 157 19.77 -26.44 -4.01
CA LEU A 157 19.05 -26.50 -5.28
C LEU A 157 19.06 -25.17 -6.05
N CYS A 158 19.55 -24.08 -5.44
CA CYS A 158 19.59 -22.74 -6.00
C CYS A 158 21.01 -22.35 -6.46
N PRO A 159 21.29 -22.29 -7.78
CA PRO A 159 22.61 -21.93 -8.28
C PRO A 159 22.86 -20.41 -8.23
N ASP A 160 21.82 -19.57 -8.08
CA ASP A 160 21.94 -18.11 -8.04
C ASP A 160 22.43 -17.61 -6.66
N PRO A 161 23.66 -17.06 -6.55
CA PRO A 161 24.21 -16.59 -5.28
C PRO A 161 23.44 -15.39 -4.70
N ASN A 162 22.80 -14.56 -5.52
CA ASN A 162 22.04 -13.39 -5.06
C ASN A 162 20.71 -13.80 -4.44
N LEU A 163 20.05 -14.80 -5.03
CA LEU A 163 18.82 -15.36 -4.48
C LEU A 163 19.09 -16.06 -3.14
N CYS A 164 20.17 -16.87 -3.05
CA CYS A 164 20.57 -17.51 -1.79
C CYS A 164 20.84 -16.51 -0.65
N LYS A 165 21.53 -15.41 -0.95
CA LYS A 165 21.75 -14.32 0.03
C LYS A 165 20.44 -13.68 0.48
N THR A 166 19.52 -13.47 -0.45
CA THR A 166 18.20 -12.88 -0.18
C THR A 166 17.37 -13.78 0.72
N LEU A 167 17.29 -15.08 0.40
CA LEU A 167 16.56 -16.08 1.20
C LEU A 167 17.12 -16.19 2.62
N THR A 168 18.45 -16.22 2.76
CA THR A 168 19.11 -16.28 4.06
C THR A 168 18.85 -15.02 4.89
N LYS A 169 18.82 -13.85 4.26
CA LYS A 169 18.47 -12.58 4.92
C LYS A 169 17.02 -12.58 5.41
N CYS A 170 16.08 -12.92 4.53
CA CYS A 170 14.65 -12.98 4.86
C CYS A 170 14.35 -13.94 6.02
N HIS A 171 15.09 -15.06 6.11
CA HIS A 171 14.92 -16.02 7.19
C HIS A 171 15.48 -15.52 8.54
N LYS A 172 16.62 -14.80 8.53
CA LYS A 172 17.25 -14.27 9.76
C LYS A 172 16.43 -13.15 10.42
N GLU A 173 15.85 -12.26 9.62
CA GLU A 173 15.05 -11.12 10.12
C GLU A 173 13.82 -11.57 10.94
N LYS A 174 13.35 -12.82 10.77
CA LYS A 174 12.22 -13.37 11.51
C LYS A 174 12.61 -14.17 12.76
N GLN A 175 13.80 -14.77 12.79
CA GLN A 175 14.32 -15.47 13.98
C GLN A 175 14.80 -14.52 15.08
N SER A 176 15.20 -13.28 14.75
CA SER A 176 15.65 -12.27 15.71
C SER A 176 14.53 -11.36 16.26
N GLY A 177 13.27 -11.75 16.11
CA GLY A 177 12.09 -10.93 16.43
C GLY A 177 11.59 -11.00 17.88
N GLU A 178 12.25 -11.74 18.78
CA GLU A 178 12.04 -11.62 20.21
C GLU A 178 13.31 -11.04 20.85
N MET A 179 13.13 -10.15 21.84
CA MET A 179 14.10 -9.41 22.68
C MET A 179 14.86 -8.19 22.09
N ASP A 180 14.33 -7.01 22.42
CA ASP A 180 14.98 -5.90 23.15
C ASP A 180 14.87 -4.48 22.52
N MET A 181 14.51 -3.54 23.39
CA MET A 181 14.28 -2.11 23.16
C MET A 181 15.55 -1.33 23.52
N GLY A 182 16.16 -0.64 22.56
CA GLY A 182 17.26 0.29 22.84
C GLY A 182 17.61 1.16 21.63
N PRO A 183 17.75 2.49 21.76
CA PRO A 183 17.71 3.40 20.63
C PRO A 183 19.09 3.67 20.01
N ASN A 184 19.04 4.11 18.75
CA ASN A 184 20.05 4.91 18.06
C ASN A 184 21.28 4.16 17.46
N GLN A 185 21.27 3.90 16.15
CA GLN A 185 21.88 4.80 15.15
C GLN A 185 21.92 4.14 13.75
N ASN A 186 21.44 4.90 12.76
CA ASN A 186 21.79 4.90 11.34
C ASN A 186 22.37 3.61 10.73
N THR A 187 21.54 2.85 10.01
CA THR A 187 21.94 2.19 8.76
C THR A 187 20.72 1.77 7.95
N GLN A 188 20.38 2.59 6.95
CA GLN A 188 19.67 2.26 5.71
C GLN A 188 18.59 1.14 5.79
N ASN A 189 17.43 1.51 6.33
CA ASN A 189 16.19 0.75 6.17
C ASN A 189 15.64 0.91 4.75
N SER A 190 15.92 -0.05 3.87
CA SER A 190 15.34 -0.10 2.52
C SER A 190 14.68 -1.43 2.13
N ASN A 191 14.47 -2.37 3.06
CA ASN A 191 14.00 -3.71 2.68
C ASN A 191 12.71 -4.23 3.36
N ILE A 192 12.01 -3.43 4.18
CA ILE A 192 10.70 -3.82 4.74
C ILE A 192 9.52 -3.24 3.92
N THR A 193 9.78 -2.32 2.99
CA THR A 193 8.73 -1.59 2.23
C THR A 193 8.20 -2.34 1.00
N LEU A 194 8.83 -3.45 0.58
CA LEU A 194 8.55 -4.08 -0.72
C LEU A 194 7.19 -4.81 -0.82
N THR A 195 6.52 -5.14 0.30
CA THR A 195 5.23 -5.88 0.26
C THR A 195 3.99 -4.99 0.39
N LEU A 196 4.14 -3.73 0.84
CA LEU A 196 3.02 -2.79 1.00
C LEU A 196 2.71 -1.99 -0.27
N ASP A 197 3.69 -1.83 -1.16
CA ASP A 197 3.54 -1.04 -2.39
C ASP A 197 2.76 -1.80 -3.48
N GLU A 198 2.69 -3.13 -3.45
CA GLU A 198 2.08 -3.96 -4.50
C GLU A 198 0.56 -4.11 -4.35
N CYS A 199 -0.16 -4.04 -5.46
CA CYS A 199 -1.61 -4.27 -5.53
C CYS A 199 -2.00 -5.65 -4.97
N LEU A 200 -2.91 -5.69 -4.00
CA LEU A 200 -3.40 -6.95 -3.41
C LEU A 200 -4.20 -7.83 -4.38
N VAL A 201 -4.53 -7.33 -5.57
CA VAL A 201 -5.32 -8.07 -6.58
C VAL A 201 -4.44 -8.61 -7.69
N CYS A 202 -3.61 -7.77 -8.32
CA CYS A 202 -2.76 -8.21 -9.44
C CYS A 202 -1.30 -8.44 -9.06
N SER A 203 -0.82 -7.90 -7.92
CA SER A 203 0.59 -7.92 -7.51
C SER A 203 1.62 -7.33 -8.51
N ASP A 204 1.18 -6.91 -9.70
CA ASP A 204 2.04 -6.39 -10.77
C ASP A 204 2.21 -4.86 -10.74
N SER A 205 1.26 -4.16 -10.12
CA SER A 205 1.19 -2.69 -10.14
C SER A 205 1.16 -2.12 -8.74
N LYS A 206 1.64 -0.88 -8.58
CA LYS A 206 1.61 -0.20 -7.28
C LYS A 206 0.18 0.11 -6.82
N ARG A 207 -0.03 0.16 -5.51
CA ARG A 207 -1.30 0.62 -4.92
C ARG A 207 -1.44 2.13 -5.14
N ASP A 208 -2.45 2.54 -5.89
CA ASP A 208 -2.74 3.94 -6.23
C ASP A 208 -4.25 4.24 -6.16
N MET A 209 -5.04 3.37 -5.52
CA MET A 209 -6.50 3.54 -5.41
C MET A 209 -6.96 3.61 -3.95
N LEU A 210 -7.51 4.77 -3.58
CA LEU A 210 -8.10 5.06 -2.29
C LEU A 210 -9.60 4.74 -2.29
N PHE A 211 -10.05 3.95 -1.31
CA PHE A 211 -11.46 3.58 -1.16
C PHE A 211 -12.18 4.39 -0.10
N GLN A 212 -13.31 4.98 -0.47
CA GLN A 212 -14.22 5.70 0.43
C GLN A 212 -15.40 4.80 0.85
N PRO A 213 -15.86 4.86 2.10
CA PRO A 213 -15.49 5.84 3.14
C PRO A 213 -14.26 5.45 3.99
N CYS A 214 -13.76 4.22 3.83
CA CYS A 214 -12.79 3.64 4.76
C CYS A 214 -11.38 4.27 4.74
N GLY A 215 -11.01 4.98 3.66
CA GLY A 215 -9.70 5.61 3.51
C GLY A 215 -8.53 4.64 3.27
N HIS A 216 -8.81 3.37 2.95
CA HIS A 216 -7.76 2.37 2.72
C HIS A 216 -7.29 2.35 1.27
N VAL A 217 -6.02 1.97 1.09
CA VAL A 217 -5.40 1.79 -0.22
C VAL A 217 -4.91 0.36 -0.36
N THR A 218 -5.55 -0.37 -1.26
CA THR A 218 -5.38 -1.84 -1.33
C THR A 218 -4.99 -2.34 -2.72
N CYS A 219 -5.33 -1.62 -3.77
CA CYS A 219 -5.14 -2.09 -5.14
C CYS A 219 -4.69 -0.98 -6.08
N CYS A 220 -4.30 -1.37 -7.29
CA CYS A 220 -4.03 -0.45 -8.38
C CYS A 220 -5.33 0.03 -9.04
N SER A 221 -5.22 1.08 -9.85
CA SER A 221 -6.32 1.71 -10.56
C SER A 221 -6.98 0.80 -11.60
N ALA A 222 -6.23 -0.13 -12.18
CA ALA A 222 -6.77 -1.17 -13.06
C ALA A 222 -7.60 -2.22 -12.29
N CYS A 223 -7.29 -2.48 -11.02
CA CYS A 223 -7.99 -3.49 -10.21
C CYS A 223 -9.15 -2.90 -9.40
N GLY A 224 -9.09 -1.61 -9.04
CA GLY A 224 -10.10 -0.92 -8.23
C GLY A 224 -11.56 -1.08 -8.69
N PRO A 225 -11.88 -1.06 -10.00
CA PRO A 225 -13.25 -1.25 -10.47
C PRO A 225 -13.85 -2.63 -10.13
N ARG A 226 -13.02 -3.66 -9.98
CA ARG A 226 -13.46 -5.03 -9.67
C ARG A 226 -13.73 -5.25 -8.17
N VAL A 227 -13.25 -4.34 -7.33
CA VAL A 227 -13.32 -4.47 -5.87
C VAL A 227 -14.60 -3.81 -5.35
N LYS A 228 -15.50 -4.62 -4.77
CA LYS A 228 -16.77 -4.18 -4.17
C LYS A 228 -16.69 -3.91 -2.66
N LYS A 229 -15.75 -4.56 -1.97
CA LYS A 229 -15.48 -4.40 -0.53
C LYS A 229 -13.98 -4.21 -0.32
N CYS A 230 -13.61 -3.35 0.63
CA CYS A 230 -12.22 -3.11 0.98
C CYS A 230 -11.53 -4.41 1.43
N LEU A 231 -10.33 -4.68 0.91
CA LEU A 231 -9.58 -5.90 1.22
C LEU A 231 -8.96 -5.89 2.63
N ILE A 232 -8.88 -4.72 3.27
CA ILE A 232 -8.38 -4.55 4.64
C ILE A 232 -9.54 -4.59 5.65
N CYS A 233 -10.47 -3.64 5.58
CA CYS A 233 -11.54 -3.51 6.59
C CYS A 233 -12.87 -4.20 6.23
N ARG A 234 -13.00 -4.80 5.04
CA ARG A 234 -14.23 -5.46 4.52
C ARG A 234 -15.45 -4.55 4.36
N GLU A 235 -15.28 -3.24 4.54
CA GLU A 235 -16.33 -2.24 4.32
C GLU A 235 -16.68 -2.10 2.83
N SER A 236 -17.94 -1.80 2.52
CA SER A 236 -18.40 -1.63 1.14
C SER A 236 -17.79 -0.37 0.51
N VAL A 237 -17.26 -0.50 -0.71
CA VAL A 237 -16.62 0.62 -1.42
C VAL A 237 -17.67 1.47 -2.10
N ILE A 238 -17.85 2.70 -1.61
CA ILE A 238 -18.79 3.70 -2.15
C ILE A 238 -18.10 4.58 -3.19
N GLY A 239 -16.90 5.08 -2.87
CA GLY A 239 -16.11 5.95 -3.74
C GLY A 239 -14.71 5.39 -4.01
N ARG A 240 -14.16 5.71 -5.19
CA ARG A 240 -12.84 5.27 -5.65
C ARG A 240 -12.09 6.50 -6.14
N ILE A 241 -10.96 6.82 -5.51
CA ILE A 241 -10.15 7.98 -5.85
C ILE A 241 -8.76 7.46 -6.24
N LYS A 242 -8.32 7.80 -7.45
CA LYS A 242 -6.95 7.52 -7.88
C LYS A 242 -6.01 8.52 -7.20
N ILE A 243 -4.90 8.02 -6.67
CA ILE A 243 -3.89 8.84 -6.01
C ILE A 243 -2.97 9.41 -7.06
N GLU A 244 -2.93 10.73 -7.13
CA GLU A 244 -2.12 11.49 -8.08
C GLU A 244 -0.91 12.13 -7.40
N GLU A 245 -0.19 12.93 -8.16
CA GLU A 245 0.95 13.72 -7.67
C GLU A 245 0.49 14.74 -6.63
N CYS A 246 1.43 15.17 -5.78
CA CYS A 246 1.17 16.14 -4.75
C CYS A 246 0.82 17.48 -5.39
N LEU A 247 -0.34 18.03 -5.06
CA LEU A 247 -0.80 19.31 -5.63
C LEU A 247 0.02 20.51 -5.18
N VAL A 248 0.84 20.37 -4.13
CA VAL A 248 1.66 21.45 -3.57
C VAL A 248 3.02 21.51 -4.25
N CYS A 249 3.75 20.41 -4.33
CA CYS A 249 5.10 20.38 -4.92
C CYS A 249 5.15 19.86 -6.35
N SER A 250 4.12 19.17 -6.85
CA SER A 250 4.10 18.47 -8.16
C SER A 250 5.22 17.43 -8.40
N ASP A 251 6.19 17.28 -7.49
CA ASP A 251 7.36 16.43 -7.69
C ASP A 251 7.22 15.03 -7.07
N LYS A 252 6.41 14.90 -6.01
CA LYS A 252 6.24 13.66 -5.23
C LYS A 252 4.79 13.19 -5.30
N LYS A 253 4.55 11.88 -5.17
CA LYS A 253 3.19 11.34 -5.06
C LYS A 253 2.51 11.78 -3.76
N SER A 254 1.20 11.99 -3.84
CA SER A 254 0.37 12.21 -2.65
C SER A 254 0.40 10.96 -1.77
N SER A 255 0.71 11.12 -0.49
CA SER A 255 0.94 10.01 0.44
C SER A 255 0.31 10.22 1.80
N VAL A 256 -0.50 11.27 1.99
CA VAL A 256 -1.14 11.59 3.27
C VAL A 256 -2.62 11.79 3.07
N LEU A 257 -3.42 11.03 3.81
CA LEU A 257 -4.86 11.15 3.89
C LEU A 257 -5.25 12.12 5.01
N PHE A 258 -6.05 13.13 4.70
CA PHE A 258 -6.55 14.10 5.66
C PHE A 258 -7.92 13.72 6.19
N LYS A 259 -8.10 13.70 7.52
CA LYS A 259 -9.42 13.59 8.17
C LYS A 259 -9.85 14.94 8.76
N PRO A 260 -11.15 15.27 8.77
CA PRO A 260 -12.29 14.42 8.38
C PRO A 260 -12.59 14.36 6.87
N CYS A 261 -11.94 15.19 6.04
CA CYS A 261 -12.34 15.37 4.64
C CYS A 261 -12.10 14.17 3.70
N GLY A 262 -11.24 13.21 4.08
CA GLY A 262 -10.97 12.00 3.30
C GLY A 262 -10.14 12.20 2.03
N HIS A 263 -9.51 13.37 1.84
CA HIS A 263 -8.70 13.68 0.67
C HIS A 263 -7.23 13.28 0.85
N MET A 264 -6.60 12.81 -0.23
CA MET A 264 -5.17 12.49 -0.28
C MET A 264 -4.51 13.29 -1.42
N CYS A 265 -4.02 14.48 -1.11
CA CYS A 265 -3.53 15.45 -2.11
C CYS A 265 -2.14 16.04 -1.83
N ALA A 266 -1.50 15.62 -0.72
CA ALA A 266 -0.18 16.10 -0.33
C ALA A 266 0.80 14.94 -0.08
N CYS A 267 2.07 15.17 -0.39
CA CYS A 267 3.16 14.31 0.07
C CYS A 267 3.50 14.62 1.54
N GLU A 268 4.24 13.74 2.20
CA GLU A 268 4.57 13.84 3.62
C GLU A 268 5.21 15.18 4.04
N SER A 269 6.16 15.69 3.25
CA SER A 269 6.81 16.98 3.52
C SER A 269 5.85 18.18 3.36
N CYS A 270 4.97 18.14 2.38
CA CYS A 270 4.01 19.22 2.15
C CYS A 270 2.85 19.16 3.14
N ALA A 271 2.45 17.97 3.59
CA ALA A 271 1.38 17.80 4.55
C ALA A 271 1.71 18.46 5.91
N GLN A 272 2.96 18.38 6.36
CA GLN A 272 3.39 18.91 7.67
C GLN A 272 3.15 20.41 7.86
N ILE A 273 3.13 21.19 6.78
CA ILE A 273 2.90 22.64 6.81
C ILE A 273 1.42 23.03 6.61
N MET A 274 0.53 22.05 6.38
CA MET A 274 -0.86 22.29 6.03
C MET A 274 -1.78 22.20 7.25
N LYS A 275 -2.51 23.28 7.55
CA LYS A 275 -3.59 23.28 8.56
C LYS A 275 -4.99 23.08 7.94
N LYS A 276 -5.14 23.28 6.62
CA LYS A 276 -6.40 23.12 5.86
C LYS A 276 -6.16 22.35 4.56
N CYS A 277 -7.16 21.57 4.13
CA CYS A 277 -7.08 20.81 2.88
C CYS A 277 -7.18 21.74 1.66
N VAL A 278 -6.27 21.62 0.69
CA VAL A 278 -6.27 22.43 -0.54
C VAL A 278 -7.46 22.19 -1.45
N LEU A 279 -8.09 21.01 -1.38
CA LEU A 279 -9.22 20.65 -2.25
C LEU A 279 -10.55 21.17 -1.70
N CYS A 280 -10.81 20.99 -0.41
CA CYS A 280 -12.11 21.28 0.19
C CYS A 280 -12.09 22.41 1.23
N ARG A 281 -10.92 23.00 1.50
CA ARG A 281 -10.69 24.07 2.51
C ARG A 281 -11.06 23.70 3.95
N SER A 282 -11.47 22.46 4.21
CA SER A 282 -11.76 21.95 5.56
C SER A 282 -10.49 21.91 6.42
N GLN A 283 -10.67 22.15 7.72
CA GLN A 283 -9.60 22.02 8.71
C GLN A 283 -9.13 20.57 8.80
N ILE A 284 -7.81 20.38 8.86
CA ILE A 284 -7.20 19.05 8.98
C ILE A 284 -7.04 18.76 10.48
N GLU A 285 -7.70 17.70 10.95
CA GLU A 285 -7.59 17.23 12.33
C GLU A 285 -6.53 16.13 12.44
N LEU A 286 -6.56 15.17 11.50
CA LEU A 286 -5.63 14.04 11.46
C LEU A 286 -4.98 13.90 10.10
N MET A 287 -3.69 13.58 10.12
CA MET A 287 -2.90 13.19 8.96
C MET A 287 -2.54 11.72 9.07
N VAL A 288 -3.09 10.91 8.16
CA VAL A 288 -2.86 9.46 8.13
C VAL A 288 -1.94 9.14 6.95
N PRO A 289 -0.71 8.66 7.19
CA PRO A 289 0.19 8.25 6.12
C PRO A 289 -0.36 7.10 5.29
N MET A 290 0.01 7.06 4.02
CA MET A 290 -0.33 6.03 3.05
C MET A 290 0.04 4.62 3.52
N THR A 291 1.12 4.49 4.29
CA THR A 291 1.55 3.23 4.90
C THR A 291 0.49 2.68 5.85
N VAL A 292 -0.10 3.53 6.68
CA VAL A 292 -1.21 3.18 7.59
C VAL A 292 -2.48 2.86 6.79
N CYS A 293 -2.81 3.68 5.78
CA CYS A 293 -3.92 3.41 4.87
C CYS A 293 -3.78 2.08 4.11
N SER A 294 -2.55 1.59 3.94
CA SER A 294 -2.22 0.33 3.27
C SER A 294 -2.16 -0.88 4.19
N GLY A 295 -2.48 -0.71 5.49
CA GLY A 295 -2.47 -1.77 6.50
C GLY A 295 -1.11 -1.96 7.19
N GLY A 296 -0.18 -1.01 7.03
CA GLY A 296 1.11 -0.99 7.72
C GLY A 296 1.07 -0.25 9.04
N LEU A 297 2.17 -0.37 9.80
CA LEU A 297 2.42 0.43 10.99
C LEU A 297 2.87 1.84 10.58
N GLY A 298 2.32 2.86 11.23
CA GLY A 298 2.71 4.26 11.03
C GLY A 298 2.06 5.16 12.07
N THR A 299 2.70 6.29 12.35
CA THR A 299 2.21 7.27 13.31
C THR A 299 1.17 8.17 12.67
N ILE A 300 -0.02 8.26 13.26
CA ILE A 300 -1.04 9.24 12.88
C ILE A 300 -0.68 10.55 13.57
N SER A 301 -0.49 11.61 12.79
CA SER A 301 -0.18 12.94 13.35
C SER A 301 -1.47 13.71 13.60
N GLU A 302 -1.66 14.13 14.85
CA GLU A 302 -2.70 15.08 15.24
C GLU A 302 -2.20 16.51 15.00
N VAL A 303 -2.98 17.30 14.27
CA VAL A 303 -2.68 18.73 14.08
C VAL A 303 -3.26 19.48 15.27
N LYS A 304 -2.43 19.76 16.27
CA LYS A 304 -2.84 20.63 17.38
C LYS A 304 -3.12 22.02 16.82
N ALA A 305 -4.32 22.52 17.07
CA ALA A 305 -4.59 23.95 16.93
C ALA A 305 -3.71 24.66 17.96
N ASP A 306 -2.79 25.51 17.50
CA ASP A 306 -2.18 26.51 18.36
C ASP A 306 -3.31 27.42 18.82
N VAL A 307 -3.86 27.14 20.00
CA VAL A 307 -4.73 28.08 20.72
C VAL A 307 -3.79 29.13 21.29
N GLU A 308 -3.40 30.10 20.46
CA GLU A 308 -2.99 31.39 20.98
C GLU A 308 -4.27 32.07 21.46
N GLU A 309 -4.54 31.96 22.77
CA GLU A 309 -5.48 32.82 23.49
C GLU A 309 -4.98 34.27 23.38
N GLU A 310 -5.28 34.93 22.27
CA GLU A 310 -5.33 36.39 22.27
C GLU A 310 -6.59 36.81 23.05
N ASN A 311 -6.35 37.16 24.30
CA ASN A 311 -7.25 37.91 25.18
C ASN A 311 -7.67 39.21 24.47
N ILE A 312 -8.79 39.18 23.73
CA ILE A 312 -9.45 40.38 23.24
C ILE A 312 -10.52 40.74 24.28
N PRO A 313 -10.41 41.87 24.99
CA PRO A 313 -11.40 42.25 26.00
C PRO A 313 -12.77 42.46 25.35
N GLU A 314 -13.80 41.85 25.92
CA GLU A 314 -15.22 42.09 25.61
C GLU A 314 -15.53 43.59 25.73
N ILE A 315 -15.67 44.28 24.59
CA ILE A 315 -16.33 45.57 24.53
C ILE A 315 -17.82 45.28 24.35
N LEU A 316 -18.58 45.40 25.45
CA LEU A 316 -20.03 45.49 25.46
C LEU A 316 -20.52 46.50 24.41
N PRO A 317 -21.55 46.20 23.61
CA PRO A 317 -22.10 47.17 22.68
C PRO A 317 -22.81 48.29 23.46
N PRO A 318 -22.52 49.58 23.20
CA PRO A 318 -23.32 50.65 23.76
C PRO A 318 -24.70 50.66 23.09
N GLN A 319 -25.74 50.63 23.92
CA GLN A 319 -27.11 50.92 23.50
C GLN A 319 -27.16 52.36 22.98
N ALA A 320 -27.54 52.53 21.72
CA ALA A 320 -27.94 53.82 21.17
C ALA A 320 -29.23 53.67 20.36
N PRO A 321 -30.11 54.70 20.35
CA PRO A 321 -31.52 54.54 20.07
C PRO A 321 -31.80 54.46 18.57
N ILE A 322 -32.89 53.76 18.26
CA ILE A 322 -33.51 53.69 16.95
C ILE A 322 -33.94 55.10 16.52
N MET A 323 -33.34 55.63 15.46
CA MET A 323 -33.93 56.68 14.65
C MET A 323 -33.87 56.27 13.17
N ASN A 324 -35.05 56.03 12.64
CA ASN A 324 -35.37 55.72 11.27
C ASN A 324 -35.21 56.97 10.39
N ASN A 325 -34.43 56.90 9.31
CA ASN A 325 -34.70 57.71 8.12
C ASN A 325 -33.90 57.23 6.90
N GLY A 326 -34.63 56.85 5.86
CA GLY A 326 -34.17 56.93 4.46
C GLY A 326 -33.48 55.67 3.92
N GLY A 327 -34.28 54.81 3.28
CA GLY A 327 -33.80 53.65 2.53
C GLY A 327 -32.76 53.98 1.46
N ARG A 328 -31.53 53.52 1.72
CA ARG A 328 -30.58 53.04 0.72
C ARG A 328 -30.17 51.65 1.17
N ASP A 329 -29.98 50.72 0.24
CA ASP A 329 -29.72 49.29 0.47
C ASP A 329 -28.41 49.06 1.27
N THR A 330 -28.42 49.39 2.56
CA THR A 330 -27.29 49.24 3.48
C THR A 330 -26.85 47.79 3.58
N THR A 331 -27.76 46.84 3.41
CA THR A 331 -27.47 45.40 3.39
C THR A 331 -26.64 44.99 2.17
N ASN A 332 -26.95 45.50 0.97
CA ASN A 332 -26.18 45.23 -0.24
C ASN A 332 -24.81 45.89 -0.19
N ASP A 333 -24.71 47.10 0.36
CA ASP A 333 -23.43 47.80 0.51
C ASP A 333 -22.54 47.15 1.57
N ILE A 334 -23.10 46.67 2.69
CA ILE A 334 -22.38 45.87 3.68
C ILE A 334 -21.86 44.57 3.06
N GLN A 335 -22.66 43.87 2.25
CA GLN A 335 -22.22 42.66 1.55
C GLN A 335 -21.11 42.94 0.54
N LYS A 336 -21.22 44.03 -0.24
CA LYS A 336 -20.16 44.45 -1.18
C LYS A 336 -18.86 44.80 -0.44
N LEU A 337 -18.94 45.51 0.68
CA LEU A 337 -17.77 45.86 1.49
C LEU A 337 -17.14 44.62 2.13
N GLN A 338 -17.96 43.67 2.61
CA GLN A 338 -17.47 42.39 3.12
C GLN A 338 -16.77 41.57 2.03
N GLN A 339 -17.31 41.55 0.81
CA GLN A 339 -16.67 40.89 -0.34
C GLN A 339 -15.36 41.57 -0.71
N GLN A 340 -15.33 42.92 -0.77
CA GLN A 340 -14.10 43.67 -1.04
C GLN A 340 -13.03 43.44 0.02
N LEU A 341 -13.42 43.36 1.30
CA LEU A 341 -12.51 43.05 2.40
C LEU A 341 -11.93 41.63 2.24
N GLN A 342 -12.76 40.67 1.82
CA GLN A 342 -12.34 39.30 1.58
C GLN A 342 -11.38 39.20 0.38
N ASP A 343 -11.68 39.90 -0.72
CA ASP A 343 -10.82 39.93 -1.91
C ASP A 343 -9.44 40.55 -1.59
N ILE A 344 -9.41 41.63 -0.81
CA ILE A 344 -8.17 42.26 -0.35
C ILE A 344 -7.38 41.31 0.57
N LYS A 345 -8.06 40.59 1.48
CA LYS A 345 -7.43 39.57 2.33
C LYS A 345 -6.81 38.47 1.47
N GLU A 346 -7.52 37.93 0.48
CA GLU A 346 -6.98 36.88 -0.39
C GLU A 346 -5.78 37.36 -1.22
N GLN A 347 -5.79 38.62 -1.68
CA GLN A 347 -4.67 39.19 -2.43
C GLN A 347 -3.44 39.47 -1.58
N THR A 348 -3.60 39.76 -0.29
CA THR A 348 -2.50 40.12 0.61
C THR A 348 -1.96 38.93 1.41
N MET A 349 -2.68 37.81 1.45
CA MET A 349 -2.29 36.61 2.20
C MET A 349 -1.35 35.70 1.42
N CYS A 350 -0.41 35.08 2.13
CA CYS A 350 0.54 34.14 1.56
C CYS A 350 -0.20 32.93 0.95
N PRO A 351 -0.05 32.64 -0.35
CA PRO A 351 -0.76 31.54 -1.02
C PRO A 351 -0.34 30.15 -0.52
N VAL A 352 0.74 30.04 0.25
CA VAL A 352 1.26 28.77 0.77
C VAL A 352 0.66 28.44 2.14
N CYS A 353 0.81 29.34 3.12
CA CYS A 353 0.27 29.08 4.47
C CYS A 353 -1.16 29.59 4.67
N LEU A 354 -1.62 30.55 3.87
CA LEU A 354 -2.92 31.23 4.01
C LEU A 354 -3.18 31.79 5.41
N ASP A 355 -2.10 32.07 6.15
CA ASP A 355 -2.13 32.44 7.57
C ASP A 355 -1.37 33.75 7.81
N ARG A 356 -0.34 34.02 7.02
CA ARG A 356 0.51 35.20 7.14
C ARG A 356 0.37 36.08 5.90
N LEU A 357 0.50 37.39 6.08
CA LEU A 357 0.55 38.34 4.97
C LEU A 357 1.83 38.15 4.13
N LYS A 358 1.75 38.50 2.85
CA LYS A 358 2.90 38.55 1.95
C LYS A 358 3.82 39.69 2.39
N ASN A 359 4.92 39.35 3.04
CA ASN A 359 5.97 40.30 3.43
C ASN A 359 7.31 40.01 2.74
N MET A 360 7.30 39.19 1.68
CA MET A 360 8.48 38.88 0.89
C MET A 360 8.12 38.69 -0.58
N ILE A 361 8.94 39.21 -1.48
CA ILE A 361 8.79 39.08 -2.94
C ILE A 361 10.05 38.47 -3.55
N PHE A 362 9.85 37.55 -4.50
CA PHE A 362 10.92 37.02 -5.35
C PHE A 362 11.16 37.91 -6.57
N LEU A 363 12.34 37.82 -7.21
CA LEU A 363 12.63 38.57 -8.45
C LEU A 363 11.63 38.35 -9.58
N CYS A 364 10.92 37.21 -9.58
CA CYS A 364 9.85 36.95 -10.53
C CYS A 364 8.55 37.75 -10.28
N GLY A 365 8.51 38.61 -9.25
CA GLY A 365 7.36 39.46 -8.89
C GLY A 365 6.30 38.81 -7.99
N HIS A 366 6.52 37.56 -7.56
CA HIS A 366 5.54 36.82 -6.75
C HIS A 366 5.86 36.91 -5.26
N GLY A 367 4.81 37.13 -4.45
CA GLY A 367 4.93 37.34 -3.01
C GLY A 367 4.50 36.16 -2.14
N LEU A 368 5.25 35.92 -1.08
CA LEU A 368 4.98 34.94 -0.01
C LEU A 368 5.20 35.61 1.35
N CYS A 369 4.81 34.93 2.43
CA CYS A 369 5.36 35.30 3.73
C CYS A 369 6.80 34.80 3.86
N GLN A 370 7.60 35.48 4.68
CA GLN A 370 9.01 35.18 4.93
C GLN A 370 9.21 33.70 5.30
N MET A 371 8.46 33.21 6.29
CA MET A 371 8.55 31.83 6.77
C MET A 371 8.34 30.78 5.66
N CYS A 372 7.42 31.04 4.73
CA CYS A 372 7.19 30.12 3.62
C CYS A 372 8.27 30.25 2.55
N GLY A 373 8.64 31.46 2.14
CA GLY A 373 9.57 31.61 1.02
C GLY A 373 11.05 31.41 1.36
N ASP A 374 11.43 31.43 2.64
CA ASP A 374 12.79 31.06 3.09
C ASP A 374 13.08 29.57 2.84
N GLN A 375 12.04 28.73 2.87
CA GLN A 375 12.12 27.29 2.64
C GLN A 375 11.98 26.90 1.16
N MET A 376 11.72 27.86 0.27
CA MET A 376 11.45 27.59 -1.14
C MET A 376 12.69 27.84 -1.99
N THR A 377 13.09 26.85 -2.80
CA THR A 377 14.14 26.97 -3.82
C THR A 377 13.61 27.51 -5.15
N GLU A 378 12.32 27.33 -5.41
CA GLU A 378 11.63 27.78 -6.63
C GLU A 378 10.34 28.54 -6.27
N CYS A 379 9.94 29.49 -7.11
CA CYS A 379 8.70 30.23 -6.91
C CYS A 379 7.48 29.31 -7.11
N PRO A 380 6.58 29.15 -6.12
CA PRO A 380 5.43 28.25 -6.24
C PRO A 380 4.38 28.72 -7.26
N ILE A 381 4.44 29.97 -7.71
CA ILE A 381 3.50 30.54 -8.69
C ILE A 381 3.99 30.38 -10.12
N CYS A 382 5.29 30.63 -10.38
CA CYS A 382 5.84 30.63 -11.75
C CYS A 382 6.99 29.66 -12.01
N ARG A 383 7.37 28.86 -11.01
CA ARG A 383 8.40 27.80 -11.08
C ARG A 383 9.79 28.28 -11.53
N LYS A 384 10.07 29.58 -11.43
CA LYS A 384 11.42 30.14 -11.61
C LYS A 384 12.24 29.93 -10.34
N ALA A 385 13.51 29.60 -10.50
CA ALA A 385 14.46 29.49 -9.38
C ALA A 385 14.53 30.80 -8.59
N VAL A 386 14.61 30.70 -7.26
CA VAL A 386 14.66 31.87 -6.37
C VAL A 386 16.11 32.36 -6.28
N GLU A 387 16.45 33.33 -7.14
CA GLU A 387 17.78 33.95 -7.14
C GLU A 387 17.96 35.00 -6.03
N LYS A 388 16.90 35.75 -5.71
CA LYS A 388 16.93 36.80 -4.66
C LYS A 388 15.57 36.92 -3.99
N ARG A 389 15.62 37.14 -2.66
CA ARG A 389 14.47 37.35 -1.77
C ARG A 389 14.51 38.79 -1.28
N ILE A 390 13.42 39.53 -1.44
CA ILE A 390 13.29 40.92 -0.99
C ILE A 390 12.19 40.94 0.07
N LEU A 391 12.56 41.28 1.31
CA LEU A 391 11.60 41.49 2.38
C LEU A 391 10.96 42.88 2.24
N LEU A 392 9.64 42.91 2.34
CA LEU A 392 8.86 44.14 2.41
C LEU A 392 8.59 44.41 3.90
N TYR A 393 9.13 45.50 4.41
CA TYR A 393 8.91 45.98 5.78
C TYR A 393 7.71 46.92 5.85
#